data_AF-A0A2K8PGG0-F1
#
_entry.id   AF-A0A2K8PGG0-F1
#
_cell.length_a   1.000
_cell.length_b   1.000
_cell.length_c   1.000
_cell.angle_alpha   90.00
_cell.angle_beta   90.00
_cell.angle_gamma   90.00
#
_symmetry.space_group_name_H-M   'P 1'
#
loop_
_entity.id
_entity.type
_entity.pdbx_description
1 polymer ?
#
loop_
_entity_poly.entity_id
_entity_poly.type
_entity_poly.pdbx_seq_one_letter_code
_entity_poly.pdbx_strand_id
1 'polypeptide(L)'
;MKPLTENHPLDFSCLTGREVEVLLLLASGEQNRRLARHLGIAERTIRAHTASIVRKLRLKSRFEAAIVAHLYADDIKDLETTQQRSAA
;
A
#
# COMPACT_ATOMS: atom_id res chain seq x y z
N MET A 1 -11.80 -12.83 -13.27
CA MET A 1 -10.62 -12.02 -12.91
C MET A 1 -9.44 -12.54 -13.70
N LYS A 2 -8.71 -11.67 -14.40
CA LYS A 2 -7.48 -12.07 -15.11
C LYS A 2 -6.33 -12.12 -14.10
N PRO A 3 -5.38 -13.06 -14.24
CA PRO A 3 -4.21 -13.09 -13.39
C PRO A 3 -3.39 -11.80 -13.58
N LEU A 4 -2.86 -11.26 -12.47
CA LEU A 4 -2.11 -9.99 -12.39
C LEU A 4 -0.73 -10.04 -13.10
N THR A 5 -0.54 -10.92 -14.08
CA THR A 5 0.75 -11.19 -14.71
C THR A 5 0.95 -10.51 -16.07
N GLU A 6 -0.04 -9.79 -16.60
CA GLU A 6 0.12 -9.05 -17.87
C GLU A 6 -0.40 -7.60 -17.75
N ASN A 7 0.54 -6.66 -17.71
CA ASN A 7 0.33 -5.22 -17.96
C ASN A 7 -0.79 -4.52 -17.16
N HIS A 8 -0.83 -4.71 -15.83
CA HIS A 8 -1.52 -3.74 -14.99
C HIS A 8 -0.64 -2.48 -14.88
N PRO A 9 -1.14 -1.25 -15.13
CA PRO A 9 -0.36 -0.02 -14.93
C PRO A 9 0.26 0.15 -13.53
N LEU A 10 -0.19 -0.63 -12.55
CA LEU A 10 0.31 -0.63 -11.18
C LEU A 10 0.76 -2.04 -10.81
N ASP A 11 2.06 -2.23 -10.63
CA ASP A 11 2.64 -3.48 -10.12
C ASP A 11 2.75 -3.41 -8.60
N PHE A 12 1.81 -4.01 -7.89
CA PHE A 12 1.80 -4.06 -6.43
C PHE A 12 2.80 -5.08 -5.85
N SER A 13 3.31 -6.02 -6.65
CA SER A 13 4.26 -7.04 -6.19
C SER A 13 5.62 -6.46 -5.80
N CYS A 14 5.94 -5.26 -6.28
CA CYS A 14 7.17 -4.54 -5.92
C CYS A 14 7.14 -3.88 -4.52
N LEU A 15 6.00 -3.91 -3.84
CA LEU A 15 5.83 -3.37 -2.49
C LEU A 15 6.23 -4.39 -1.42
N THR A 16 6.88 -3.90 -0.36
CA THR A 16 7.11 -4.73 0.84
C THR A 16 5.83 -4.91 1.63
N GLY A 17 5.77 -5.90 2.52
CA GLY A 17 4.57 -6.13 3.35
C GLY A 17 4.16 -4.91 4.15
N ARG A 18 5.13 -4.18 4.70
CA ARG A 18 4.83 -2.94 5.41
C ARG A 18 4.31 -1.83 4.49
N GLU A 19 4.77 -1.78 3.25
CA GLU A 19 4.25 -0.84 2.26
C GLU A 19 2.83 -1.21 1.81
N VAL A 20 2.53 -2.51 1.69
CA VAL A 20 1.17 -3.02 1.41
C VAL A 20 0.21 -2.63 2.54
N GLU A 21 0.58 -2.89 3.80
CA GLU A 21 -0.21 -2.50 4.98
C GLU A 21 -0.47 -0.99 5.02
N VAL A 22 0.56 -0.17 4.77
CA VAL A 22 0.43 1.28 4.73
C VAL A 22 -0.48 1.70 3.58
N LEU A 23 -0.32 1.13 2.39
CA LEU A 23 -1.15 1.44 1.22
C LEU A 23 -2.62 1.15 1.49
N LEU A 24 -2.96 -0.02 2.06
CA LEU A 24 -4.33 -0.35 2.45
C LEU A 24 -4.93 0.66 3.42
N LEU A 25 -4.15 1.09 4.41
CA LEU A 25 -4.59 2.11 5.36
C LEU A 25 -4.78 3.49 4.72
N LEU A 26 -4.08 3.83 3.63
CA LEU A 26 -4.31 5.08 2.91
C LEU A 26 -5.73 5.18 2.32
N ALA A 27 -6.38 4.05 2.03
CA ALA A 27 -7.76 4.02 1.52
C ALA A 27 -8.76 4.67 2.50
N SER A 28 -8.43 4.73 3.80
CA SER A 28 -9.25 5.39 4.81
C SER A 28 -9.26 6.93 4.71
N GLY A 29 -8.32 7.51 3.96
CA GLY A 29 -8.14 8.97 3.88
C GLY A 29 -7.62 9.62 5.16
N GLU A 30 -7.23 8.85 6.18
CA GLU A 30 -6.78 9.40 7.45
C GLU A 30 -5.40 10.10 7.36
N GLN A 31 -5.15 10.98 8.33
CA GLN A 31 -3.85 11.67 8.47
C GLN A 31 -2.75 10.72 8.91
N ASN A 32 -1.50 11.01 8.51
CA ASN A 32 -0.31 10.23 8.90
C ASN A 32 -0.23 9.96 10.40
N ARG A 33 -0.60 10.94 11.24
CA ARG A 33 -0.57 10.81 12.69
C ARG A 33 -1.52 9.74 13.21
N ARG A 34 -2.67 9.51 12.56
CA ARG A 34 -3.60 8.43 12.94
C ARG A 34 -3.09 7.07 12.48
N LEU A 35 -2.66 6.99 11.21
CA LEU A 35 -2.08 5.75 10.65
C LEU A 35 -0.87 5.27 11.46
N ALA A 36 -0.01 6.21 11.86
CA ALA A 36 1.14 5.97 12.73
C ALA A 36 0.73 5.32 14.06
N ARG A 37 -0.37 5.77 14.68
CA ARG A 37 -0.91 5.17 15.90
C ARG A 37 -1.47 3.78 15.67
N HIS A 38 -2.22 3.57 14.58
CA HIS A 38 -2.75 2.24 14.23
C HIS A 38 -1.62 1.22 14.05
N LEU A 39 -0.51 1.68 13.47
CA LEU A 39 0.64 0.85 13.14
C LEU A 39 1.74 0.81 14.21
N GLY A 40 1.59 1.54 15.33
CA GLY A 40 2.55 1.59 16.42
C GLY A 40 3.91 2.20 16.07
N ILE A 41 3.98 3.10 15.08
CA ILE A 41 5.23 3.69 14.56
C ILE A 41 5.20 5.21 14.56
N ALA A 42 6.35 5.85 14.28
CA ALA A 42 6.43 7.29 14.17
C ALA A 42 5.77 7.83 12.88
N GLU A 43 5.19 9.04 12.96
CA GLU A 43 4.56 9.70 11.80
C GLU A 43 5.53 9.92 10.63
N ARG A 44 6.81 10.20 10.94
CA ARG A 44 7.88 10.30 9.93
C ARG A 44 8.07 9.00 9.15
N THR A 45 7.88 7.85 9.80
CA THR A 45 8.00 6.53 9.19
C THR A 45 6.87 6.28 8.20
N ILE A 46 5.63 6.68 8.53
CA ILE A 46 4.51 6.62 7.57
C ILE A 46 4.79 7.50 6.34
N ARG A 47 5.33 8.71 6.53
CA ARG A 47 5.72 9.59 5.41
C ARG A 47 6.76 8.92 4.52
N ALA A 48 7.76 8.25 5.09
CA ALA A 48 8.78 7.54 4.34
C ALA A 48 8.18 6.37 3.52
N HIS A 49 7.31 5.55 4.13
CA HIS A 49 6.60 4.49 3.40
C HIS A 49 5.73 5.06 2.28
N THR A 50 4.94 6.11 2.56
CA THR A 50 4.10 6.77 1.55
C THR A 50 4.94 7.27 0.36
N ALA A 51 6.08 7.90 0.61
CA ALA A 51 6.97 8.37 -0.44
C ALA A 51 7.55 7.21 -1.27
N SER A 52 7.93 6.12 -0.62
CA SER A 52 8.40 4.90 -1.30
C SER A 52 7.32 4.29 -2.18
N ILE A 53 6.09 4.15 -1.66
CA ILE A 53 4.93 3.62 -2.40
C ILE A 53 4.64 4.47 -3.63
N VAL A 54 4.52 5.79 -3.47
CA VAL A 54 4.28 6.74 -4.57
C VAL A 54 5.35 6.59 -5.64
N ARG A 55 6.63 6.48 -5.26
CA ARG A 55 7.73 6.27 -6.20
C ARG A 55 7.65 4.92 -6.91
N LYS A 56 7.43 3.83 -6.18
CA LYS A 56 7.41 2.46 -6.71
C LYS A 56 6.25 2.25 -7.70
N LEU A 57 5.07 2.76 -7.34
CA LEU A 57 3.87 2.71 -8.16
C LEU A 57 3.78 3.84 -9.19
N ARG A 58 4.80 4.71 -9.28
CA ARG A 58 4.88 5.85 -10.22
C ARG A 58 3.68 6.80 -10.13
N LEU A 59 3.17 6.99 -8.91
CA LEU A 59 2.08 7.92 -8.61
C LEU A 59 2.64 9.34 -8.41
N LYS A 60 1.77 10.34 -8.48
CA LYS A 60 2.13 11.75 -8.30
C LYS A 60 2.00 12.21 -6.86
N SER A 61 1.16 11.55 -6.06
CA SER A 61 0.88 12.00 -4.70
C SER A 61 0.32 10.92 -3.79
N ARG A 62 0.33 11.21 -2.47
CA ARG A 62 -0.43 10.43 -1.48
C ARG A 62 -1.91 10.32 -1.85
N PHE A 63 -2.50 11.39 -2.40
CA PHE A 63 -3.91 11.38 -2.75
C PHE A 63 -4.19 10.32 -3.83
N GLU A 64 -3.37 10.28 -4.88
CA GLU A 64 -3.46 9.20 -5.88
C GLU A 64 -3.24 7.83 -5.25
N ALA A 65 -2.28 7.68 -4.32
CA ALA A 65 -2.08 6.42 -3.60
C ALA A 65 -3.32 5.99 -2.78
N ALA A 66 -4.02 6.93 -2.14
CA ALA A 66 -5.26 6.64 -1.42
C ALA A 66 -6.39 6.20 -2.36
N ILE A 67 -6.53 6.85 -3.52
CA ILE A 67 -7.50 6.46 -4.55
C ILE A 67 -7.18 5.08 -5.12
N VAL A 68 -5.91 4.81 -5.43
CA VAL A 68 -5.46 3.48 -5.87
C VAL A 68 -5.79 2.43 -4.81
N ALA A 69 -5.46 2.68 -3.54
CA ALA A 69 -5.78 1.74 -2.47
C ALA A 69 -7.28 1.47 -2.33
N HIS A 70 -8.11 2.50 -2.56
CA HIS A 70 -9.57 2.36 -2.52
C HIS A 70 -10.12 1.55 -3.72
N LEU A 71 -9.61 1.78 -4.93
CA LEU A 71 -10.08 1.12 -6.15
C LEU A 71 -9.61 -0.33 -6.28
N TYR A 72 -8.41 -0.65 -5.80
CA TYR A 72 -7.76 -1.96 -5.93
C TYR A 72 -7.65 -2.69 -4.59
N ALA A 73 -8.55 -2.41 -3.64
CA ALA A 73 -8.46 -2.92 -2.27
C ALA A 73 -8.41 -4.46 -2.20
N ASP A 74 -9.14 -5.14 -3.06
CA ASP A 74 -9.18 -6.61 -3.07
C ASP A 74 -7.87 -7.20 -3.63
N ASP A 75 -7.35 -6.66 -4.73
CA ASP A 75 -6.07 -7.09 -5.31
C ASP A 75 -4.89 -6.90 -4.34
N ILE A 76 -4.91 -5.81 -3.55
CA ILE A 76 -3.86 -5.50 -2.57
C ILE A 76 -3.93 -6.44 -1.35
N LYS A 77 -5.14 -6.81 -0.89
CA LYS A 77 -5.32 -7.75 0.25
C LYS A 77 -4.86 -9.17 -0.09
N ASP A 78 -5.04 -9.60 -1.34
CA ASP A 78 -4.57 -10.91 -1.80
C ASP A 78 -3.03 -11.02 -1.68
N LEU A 79 -2.31 -9.90 -1.88
CA LEU A 79 -0.86 -9.83 -1.69
C LEU A 79 -0.45 -9.87 -0.22
N GLU A 80 -1.15 -9.16 0.66
CA GLU A 80 -0.90 -9.18 2.10
C GLU A 80 -1.04 -10.61 2.67
N THR A 81 -2.11 -11.31 2.26
CA THR A 81 -2.37 -12.69 2.65
C THR A 81 -1.28 -13.65 2.17
N THR A 82 -0.75 -13.41 0.97
CA THR A 82 0.34 -14.21 0.39
C THR A 82 1.66 -13.98 1.14
N GLN A 83 1.98 -12.72 1.46
CA GLN A 83 3.21 -12.38 2.18
C GLN A 83 3.19 -12.86 3.65
N GLN A 84 2.02 -12.89 4.29
CA GLN A 84 1.89 -13.43 5.66
C GLN A 84 2.02 -14.96 5.72
N ARG A 85 1.63 -15.70 4.68
CA ARG A 85 1.76 -17.17 4.62
C ARG A 85 3.18 -17.67 4.36
N SER A 86 4.03 -16.89 3.71
CA SER A 86 5.44 -17.26 3.47
C SER A 86 6.36 -17.10 4.69
N ALA A 87 5.86 -16.52 5.78
CA ALA A 87 6.60 -16.30 7.02
C ALA A 87 6.30 -17.35 8.11
N ALA A 88 5.57 -18.42 7.78
CA ALA A 88 5.25 -19.56 8.64
C ALA A 88 5.75 -20.86 7.99
#